data_AF-C6ZQX6-F1
#
_entry.id   AF-C6ZQX6-F1
#
_cell.length_a   1.000
_cell.length_b   1.000
_cell.length_c   1.000
_cell.angle_alpha   90.00
_cell.angle_beta   90.00
_cell.angle_gamma   90.00
#
_symmetry.space_group_name_H-M   'P 1'
#
loop_
_entity.id
_entity.type
_entity.pdbx_description
1 polymer ?
#
loop_
_entity_poly.entity_id
_entity_poly.type
_entity_poly.pdbx_seq_one_letter_code
_entity_poly.pdbx_strand_id
1 'polypeptide(L)'
;LEAEEQKYLMKALHSGRIDPQGKSHYVQVLNFTIHPRFRGPFSNDLAVLEIPDAYPVDDSSIVEVSNVNIESAYNRVVQVHGFGILSHGANETNRAAYFKVRTVDMYLLPPARCQPDLGDLFKLDQHMCLKPKSNETLCFGFTGAPIILDGKLIGIVEFGHVSCSLEAPVVGMRLGAFGDFLGQVPYSFLDHIRDVFRNLMNRLMGIGW
;
A
#
# COMPACT_ATOMS: atom_id res chain seq x y z
N LEU A 1 -16.03 21.06 4.69
CA LEU A 1 -15.05 19.99 4.95
C LEU A 1 -15.26 19.54 6.37
N GLU A 2 -15.84 18.36 6.54
CA GLU A 2 -15.99 17.69 7.83
C GLU A 2 -14.61 17.29 8.38
N ALA A 3 -14.51 17.07 9.70
CA ALA A 3 -13.22 16.78 10.35
C ALA A 3 -12.52 15.52 9.81
N GLU A 4 -13.31 14.53 9.36
CA GLU A 4 -12.78 13.29 8.76
C GLU A 4 -12.20 13.56 7.37
N GLU A 5 -12.86 14.39 6.55
CA GLU A 5 -12.36 14.79 5.23
C GLU A 5 -11.03 15.57 5.36
N GLN A 6 -10.92 16.46 6.34
CA GLN A 6 -9.67 17.19 6.61
C GLN A 6 -8.53 16.24 6.99
N LYS A 7 -8.81 15.20 7.78
CA LYS A 7 -7.81 14.19 8.18
C LYS A 7 -7.31 13.38 6.99
N TYR A 8 -8.18 12.98 6.07
CA TYR A 8 -7.78 12.28 4.85
C TYR A 8 -7.03 13.19 3.87
N LEU A 9 -7.48 14.43 3.68
CA LEU A 9 -6.79 15.38 2.83
C LEU A 9 -5.37 15.63 3.34
N MET A 10 -5.16 15.77 4.65
CA MET A 10 -3.82 15.89 5.23
C MET A 10 -2.95 14.64 5.04
N LYS A 11 -3.53 13.44 5.00
CA LYS A 11 -2.82 12.18 4.68
C LYS A 11 -2.46 12.08 3.18
N ALA A 12 -3.34 12.55 2.29
CA ALA A 12 -3.17 12.43 0.85
C ALA A 12 -2.31 13.54 0.21
N LEU A 13 -2.25 14.72 0.81
CA LEU A 13 -1.70 15.94 0.19
C LEU A 13 -0.17 16.05 0.18
N HIS A 14 0.56 15.03 0.62
CA HIS A 14 2.04 15.01 0.54
C HIS A 14 2.57 14.11 -0.59
N SER A 15 1.92 14.09 -1.76
CA SER A 15 2.56 13.67 -3.01
C SER A 15 3.26 14.87 -3.67
N GLY A 16 4.32 15.36 -3.04
CA GLY A 16 5.12 16.45 -3.61
C GLY A 16 6.15 15.91 -4.60
N ARG A 17 6.01 16.25 -5.89
CA ARG A 17 7.17 16.26 -6.79
C ARG A 17 7.92 17.55 -6.50
N ILE A 18 9.15 17.45 -5.98
CA ILE A 18 10.12 18.54 -6.10
C ILE A 18 10.90 18.17 -7.36
N ASP A 19 10.63 18.84 -8.49
CA ASP A 19 11.46 18.66 -9.68
C ASP A 19 12.93 19.05 -9.37
N PRO A 20 13.92 18.71 -10.22
CA PRO A 20 15.30 19.12 -10.00
C PRO A 20 15.50 20.65 -9.87
N GLN A 21 14.50 21.45 -10.25
CA GLN A 21 14.44 22.90 -10.14
C GLN A 21 13.63 23.41 -8.91
N GLY A 22 13.03 22.54 -8.10
CA GLY A 22 12.22 22.90 -6.93
C GLY A 22 10.71 23.08 -7.15
N LYS A 23 10.15 22.74 -8.32
CA LYS A 23 8.74 23.03 -8.67
C LYS A 23 7.79 21.92 -8.24
N SER A 24 6.77 22.30 -7.47
CA SER A 24 5.63 21.45 -7.11
C SER A 24 4.52 21.58 -8.15
N HIS A 25 3.93 20.44 -8.53
CA HIS A 25 2.73 20.37 -9.35
C HIS A 25 1.53 20.05 -8.45
N TYR A 26 0.51 20.89 -8.50
CA TYR A 26 -0.72 20.71 -7.73
C TYR A 26 -1.84 20.26 -8.67
N VAL A 27 -2.65 19.32 -8.21
CA VAL A 27 -3.83 18.82 -8.92
C VAL A 27 -5.04 19.10 -8.07
N GLN A 28 -6.08 19.64 -8.69
CA GLN A 28 -7.36 19.79 -8.01
C GLN A 28 -7.98 18.42 -7.80
N VAL A 29 -8.41 18.14 -6.56
CA VAL A 29 -9.30 17.00 -6.28
C VAL A 29 -10.72 17.43 -6.64
N LEU A 30 -11.32 16.73 -7.60
CA LEU A 30 -12.69 16.97 -8.08
C LEU A 30 -13.73 16.37 -7.14
N ASN A 31 -13.45 15.16 -6.65
CA ASN A 31 -14.33 14.45 -5.73
C ASN A 31 -13.51 13.66 -4.72
N PHE A 32 -14.09 13.49 -3.54
CA PHE A 32 -13.47 12.84 -2.40
C PHE A 32 -14.46 11.83 -1.81
N THR A 33 -14.19 10.54 -1.98
CA THR A 33 -15.09 9.47 -1.53
C THR A 33 -14.41 8.62 -0.48
N ILE A 34 -14.87 8.69 0.77
CA ILE A 34 -14.45 7.77 1.85
C ILE A 34 -15.29 6.49 1.75
N HIS A 35 -14.68 5.34 2.04
CA HIS A 35 -15.40 4.09 2.12
C HIS A 35 -16.59 4.17 3.11
N PRO A 36 -17.82 3.82 2.71
CA PRO A 36 -19.05 4.13 3.48
C PRO A 36 -19.16 3.39 4.82
N ARG A 37 -18.36 2.34 5.01
CA ARG A 37 -18.26 1.59 6.29
C ARG A 37 -17.10 2.03 7.17
N PHE A 38 -16.35 3.08 6.80
CA PHE A 38 -15.34 3.66 7.68
C PHE A 38 -16.01 4.22 8.95
N ARG A 39 -15.49 3.84 10.12
CA ARG A 39 -16.00 4.28 11.44
C ARG A 39 -14.88 4.67 12.40
N GLY A 40 -13.63 4.62 11.95
CA GLY A 40 -12.45 4.71 12.79
C GLY A 40 -11.26 3.96 12.18
N PRO A 41 -10.07 4.09 12.79
CA PRO A 41 -8.84 3.50 12.25
C PRO A 41 -8.91 1.97 12.17
N PHE A 42 -8.07 1.37 11.33
CA PHE A 42 -7.83 -0.08 11.25
C PHE A 42 -9.01 -0.91 10.69
N SER A 43 -9.97 -0.25 10.04
CA SER A 43 -11.11 -0.92 9.41
C SER A 43 -11.70 0.00 8.36
N ASN A 44 -11.73 -0.47 7.11
CA ASN A 44 -12.25 0.27 5.97
C ASN A 44 -11.61 1.67 5.82
N ASP A 45 -10.35 1.88 6.23
CA ASP A 45 -9.62 3.17 6.18
C ASP A 45 -9.13 3.49 4.74
N LEU A 46 -10.06 3.51 3.79
CA LEU A 46 -9.79 3.69 2.36
C LEU A 46 -10.63 4.85 1.80
N ALA A 47 -10.02 5.66 0.94
CA ALA A 47 -10.68 6.74 0.23
C ALA A 47 -10.17 6.82 -1.22
N VAL A 48 -11.02 7.32 -2.12
CA VAL A 48 -10.70 7.59 -3.53
C VAL A 48 -10.74 9.09 -3.78
N LEU A 49 -9.70 9.59 -4.46
CA LEU A 49 -9.60 10.97 -4.93
C LEU A 49 -9.80 10.96 -6.43
N GLU A 50 -10.82 11.66 -6.90
CA GLU A 50 -10.99 11.90 -8.33
C GLU A 50 -10.24 13.17 -8.73
N ILE A 51 -9.49 13.10 -9.82
CA ILE A 51 -8.75 14.22 -10.41
C ILE A 51 -9.22 14.45 -11.87
N PRO A 52 -8.98 15.62 -12.48
CA PRO A 52 -9.36 15.87 -13.86
C PRO A 52 -8.64 14.91 -14.82
N ASP A 53 -9.37 14.37 -15.80
CA ASP A 53 -8.82 13.53 -16.88
C ASP A 53 -7.70 14.23 -17.68
N ALA A 54 -7.75 15.56 -17.73
CA ALA A 54 -6.75 16.39 -18.39
C ALA A 54 -5.43 16.52 -17.59
N TYR A 55 -5.28 15.82 -16.45
CA TYR A 55 -4.04 15.83 -15.70
C TYR A 55 -2.90 15.21 -16.52
N PRO A 56 -1.82 15.98 -16.82
CA PRO A 56 -0.74 15.48 -17.66
C PRO A 56 -0.04 14.30 -16.99
N VAL A 57 -0.10 13.14 -17.65
CA VAL A 57 0.56 11.90 -17.22
C VAL A 57 2.00 11.82 -17.75
N ASP A 58 2.50 12.91 -18.34
CA ASP A 58 3.72 12.95 -19.17
C ASP A 58 4.99 12.41 -18.46
N ASP A 59 5.02 12.48 -17.12
CA ASP A 59 6.10 11.96 -16.25
C ASP A 59 5.61 10.97 -15.18
N SER A 60 4.41 10.40 -15.32
CA SER A 60 3.84 9.45 -14.36
C SER A 60 3.32 8.19 -15.05
N SER A 61 3.08 7.14 -14.27
CA SER A 61 2.52 5.89 -14.79
C SER A 61 1.28 5.55 -13.98
N ILE A 62 0.21 5.22 -14.69
CA ILE A 62 -0.99 4.67 -14.08
C ILE A 62 -0.70 3.21 -13.75
N VAL A 63 -0.86 2.86 -12.48
CA VAL A 63 -0.72 1.48 -12.01
C VAL A 63 -2.10 0.88 -11.84
N GLU A 64 -2.33 -0.30 -12.42
CA GLU A 64 -3.54 -1.06 -12.22
C GLU A 64 -3.63 -1.60 -10.79
N VAL A 65 -4.81 -1.51 -10.19
CA VAL A 65 -5.12 -2.25 -8.95
C VAL A 65 -5.18 -3.74 -9.29
N SER A 66 -4.44 -4.54 -8.54
CA SER A 66 -4.31 -5.96 -8.76
C SER A 66 -5.52 -6.73 -8.25
N ASN A 67 -6.05 -7.63 -9.08
CA ASN A 67 -7.01 -8.65 -8.66
C ASN A 67 -6.34 -9.96 -8.24
N VAL A 68 -5.01 -9.99 -8.07
CA VAL A 68 -4.29 -11.21 -7.71
C VAL A 68 -4.81 -11.80 -6.40
N ASN A 69 -4.96 -13.13 -6.37
CA ASN A 69 -5.16 -13.83 -5.11
C ASN A 69 -3.94 -13.61 -4.20
N ILE A 70 -4.12 -12.81 -3.15
CA ILE A 70 -3.05 -12.43 -2.21
C ILE A 70 -2.37 -13.65 -1.59
N GLU A 71 -3.08 -14.77 -1.43
CA GLU A 71 -2.54 -15.98 -0.84
C GLU A 71 -1.43 -16.60 -1.70
N SER A 72 -1.57 -16.50 -3.03
CA SER A 72 -0.54 -16.94 -3.97
C SER A 72 0.72 -16.06 -3.93
N ALA A 73 0.62 -14.89 -3.30
CA ALA A 73 1.70 -13.93 -3.19
C ALA A 73 2.42 -13.96 -1.83
N TYR A 74 1.98 -14.80 -0.89
CA TYR A 74 2.66 -14.92 0.40
C TYR A 74 4.13 -15.37 0.24
N ASN A 75 4.97 -14.80 1.11
CA ASN A 75 6.43 -14.87 1.15
C ASN A 75 7.15 -14.27 -0.07
N ARG A 76 6.43 -13.61 -0.99
CA ARG A 76 7.04 -12.83 -2.06
C ARG A 76 7.44 -11.44 -1.56
N VAL A 77 8.35 -10.82 -2.30
CA VAL A 77 8.77 -9.43 -2.05
C VAL A 77 7.79 -8.48 -2.73
N VAL A 78 7.37 -7.46 -1.98
CA VAL A 78 6.59 -6.32 -2.46
C VAL A 78 7.41 -5.05 -2.28
N GLN A 79 7.15 -4.05 -3.10
CA GLN A 79 7.81 -2.75 -3.04
C GLN A 79 6.86 -1.72 -2.45
N VAL A 80 7.33 -0.98 -1.45
CA VAL A 80 6.59 0.16 -0.90
C VAL A 80 7.30 1.45 -1.28
N HIS A 81 6.58 2.37 -1.91
CA HIS A 81 7.12 3.64 -2.35
C HIS A 81 6.57 4.80 -1.53
N GLY A 82 7.42 5.65 -0.95
CA GLY A 82 6.93 6.76 -0.13
C GLY A 82 8.02 7.72 0.36
N PHE A 83 7.59 8.75 1.06
CA PHE A 83 8.45 9.80 1.62
C PHE A 83 8.61 9.69 3.15
N GLY A 84 8.14 8.59 3.74
CA GLY A 84 8.17 8.40 5.18
C GLY A 84 9.58 8.18 5.74
N ILE A 85 9.66 8.20 7.07
CA ILE A 85 10.86 7.90 7.84
C ILE A 85 11.09 6.39 7.83
N LEU A 86 12.35 5.99 7.67
CA LEU A 86 12.78 4.60 7.74
C LEU A 86 13.51 4.37 9.06
N SER A 87 13.30 3.21 9.68
CA SER A 87 13.92 2.83 10.94
C SER A 87 14.86 1.64 10.73
N HIS A 88 16.01 1.64 11.41
CA HIS A 88 16.95 0.51 11.41
C HIS A 88 16.81 -0.37 12.67
N GLY A 89 15.63 -0.36 13.31
CA GLY A 89 15.35 -1.15 14.52
C GLY A 89 15.62 -0.43 15.85
N ALA A 90 15.77 0.89 15.83
CA ALA A 90 15.92 1.73 17.02
C ALA A 90 14.76 2.74 17.13
N ASN A 91 14.65 3.42 18.29
CA ASN A 91 13.65 4.46 18.53
C ASN A 91 14.02 5.72 17.73
N GLU A 92 13.72 5.73 16.42
CA GLU A 92 14.22 6.71 15.45
C GLU A 92 13.39 8.01 15.39
N THR A 93 12.98 8.54 16.54
CA THR A 93 12.23 9.81 16.62
C THR A 93 13.05 11.04 16.23
N ASN A 94 14.37 10.89 15.98
CA ASN A 94 15.31 12.01 15.79
C ASN A 94 16.01 12.05 14.42
N ARG A 95 15.63 11.23 13.43
CA ARG A 95 16.21 11.35 12.07
C ARG A 95 15.48 12.42 11.26
N ALA A 96 16.24 13.24 10.54
CA ALA A 96 15.69 14.25 9.65
C ALA A 96 14.77 13.59 8.61
N ALA A 97 13.59 14.17 8.40
CA ALA A 97 12.71 13.78 7.31
C ALA A 97 13.45 14.04 5.98
N TYR A 98 13.73 12.97 5.25
CA TYR A 98 14.33 13.07 3.92
C TYR A 98 13.23 13.24 2.88
N PHE A 99 13.20 14.38 2.19
CA PHE A 99 12.20 14.70 1.15
C PHE A 99 12.42 13.96 -0.19
N LYS A 100 13.09 12.81 -0.19
CA LYS A 100 13.31 11.99 -1.40
C LYS A 100 12.50 10.71 -1.29
N VAL A 101 11.75 10.39 -2.35
CA VAL A 101 11.01 9.13 -2.44
C VAL A 101 11.95 7.94 -2.22
N ARG A 102 11.50 6.99 -1.41
CA ARG A 102 12.17 5.74 -1.08
C ARG A 102 11.39 4.59 -1.66
N THR A 103 12.11 3.53 -2.02
CA THR A 103 11.54 2.22 -2.34
C THR A 103 12.07 1.25 -1.32
N VAL A 104 11.18 0.55 -0.63
CA VAL A 104 11.52 -0.41 0.41
C VAL A 104 10.94 -1.76 0.04
N ASP A 105 11.80 -2.78 0.03
CA ASP A 105 11.39 -4.15 -0.15
C ASP A 105 10.86 -4.73 1.16
N MET A 106 9.64 -5.25 1.14
CA MET A 106 9.00 -5.93 2.26
C MET A 106 8.60 -7.34 1.83
N TYR A 107 8.63 -8.31 2.74
CA TYR A 107 7.95 -9.59 2.54
C TYR A 107 6.46 -9.43 2.81
N LEU A 108 5.63 -9.89 1.88
CA LEU A 108 4.21 -10.11 2.12
C LEU A 108 4.03 -11.44 2.86
N LEU A 109 3.52 -11.42 4.08
CA LEU A 109 3.40 -12.59 4.94
C LEU A 109 1.95 -13.09 5.07
N PRO A 110 1.76 -14.38 5.38
CA PRO A 110 0.46 -14.88 5.81
C PRO A 110 -0.06 -14.14 7.05
N PRO A 111 -1.38 -13.92 7.19
CA PRO A 111 -1.99 -13.22 8.33
C PRO A 111 -1.58 -13.74 9.72
N ALA A 112 -1.32 -15.05 9.84
CA ALA A 112 -0.87 -15.70 11.06
C ALA A 112 0.45 -15.15 11.62
N ARG A 113 1.21 -14.38 10.83
CA ARG A 113 2.43 -13.69 11.27
C ARG A 113 2.18 -12.33 11.93
N CYS A 114 1.03 -11.70 11.69
CA CYS A 114 0.66 -10.40 12.24
C CYS A 114 -0.38 -10.50 13.36
N GLN A 115 -1.31 -11.44 13.23
CA GLN A 115 -2.46 -11.57 14.13
C GLN A 115 -2.10 -11.71 15.62
N PRO A 116 -1.04 -12.46 16.02
CA PRO A 116 -0.67 -12.57 17.44
C PRO A 116 -0.28 -11.23 18.08
N ASP A 117 0.39 -10.35 17.33
CA ASP A 117 0.89 -9.07 17.84
C ASP A 117 -0.17 -7.98 17.83
N LEU A 118 -1.16 -8.10 16.95
CA LEU A 118 -2.13 -7.04 16.65
C LEU A 118 -3.55 -7.35 17.14
N GLY A 119 -3.86 -8.62 17.42
CA GLY A 119 -5.18 -9.05 17.87
C GLY A 119 -6.31 -8.51 16.98
N ASP A 120 -7.32 -7.91 17.60
CA ASP A 120 -8.50 -7.39 16.92
C ASP A 120 -8.23 -6.20 15.98
N LEU A 121 -7.06 -5.57 16.07
CA LEU A 121 -6.66 -4.51 15.14
C LEU A 121 -6.34 -5.06 13.74
N PHE A 122 -6.05 -6.35 13.61
CA PHE A 122 -5.77 -6.98 12.32
C PHE A 122 -7.02 -7.69 11.76
N LYS A 123 -7.62 -7.14 10.71
CA LYS A 123 -8.79 -7.70 10.04
C LYS A 123 -8.36 -8.61 8.89
N LEU A 124 -8.57 -9.93 9.04
CA LEU A 124 -8.15 -10.94 8.07
C LEU A 124 -8.69 -10.72 6.65
N ASP A 125 -9.90 -10.15 6.56
CA ASP A 125 -10.61 -9.87 5.31
C ASP A 125 -10.18 -8.55 4.65
N GLN A 126 -9.50 -7.65 5.37
CA GLN A 126 -9.16 -6.31 4.87
C GLN A 126 -7.66 -6.04 4.84
N HIS A 127 -6.86 -6.72 5.65
CA HIS A 127 -5.45 -6.38 5.88
C HIS A 127 -4.50 -7.40 5.26
N MET A 128 -3.28 -6.94 5.00
CA MET A 128 -2.12 -7.75 4.63
C MET A 128 -0.97 -7.49 5.60
N CYS A 129 -0.18 -8.53 5.83
CA CYS A 129 0.94 -8.52 6.77
C CYS A 129 2.25 -8.28 6.02
N LEU A 130 3.04 -7.29 6.45
CA LEU A 130 4.34 -7.00 5.87
C LEU A 130 5.44 -7.11 6.92
N LYS A 131 6.61 -7.63 6.51
CA LYS A 131 7.84 -7.61 7.29
C LYS A 131 8.99 -7.04 6.46
N PRO A 132 9.87 -6.20 7.02
CA PRO A 132 11.08 -5.75 6.33
C PRO A 132 11.92 -6.91 5.78
N LYS A 133 12.39 -6.78 4.53
CA LYS A 133 13.31 -7.73 3.88
C LYS A 133 14.75 -7.54 4.32
N SER A 134 15.13 -6.30 4.64
CA SER A 134 16.46 -5.88 5.07
C SER A 134 16.44 -5.38 6.52
N ASN A 135 17.55 -4.81 6.98
CA ASN A 135 17.69 -4.19 8.29
C ASN A 135 17.06 -2.78 8.38
N GLU A 136 16.05 -2.51 7.57
CA GLU A 136 15.34 -1.24 7.50
C GLU A 136 13.83 -1.50 7.34
N THR A 137 13.00 -0.77 8.10
CA THR A 137 11.54 -0.91 8.07
C THR A 137 10.84 0.43 7.89
N LEU A 138 9.59 0.37 7.46
CA LEU A 138 8.69 1.51 7.33
C LEU A 138 8.35 2.06 8.72
N CYS A 139 8.44 3.37 8.89
CA CYS A 139 8.06 4.07 10.11
C CYS A 139 7.06 5.21 9.78
N PHE A 140 7.09 6.31 10.54
CA PHE A 140 6.16 7.41 10.39
C PHE A 140 6.14 8.01 8.97
N GLY A 141 4.95 8.35 8.48
CA GLY A 141 4.79 9.00 7.16
C GLY A 141 4.66 8.05 5.97
N PHE A 142 4.56 6.73 6.19
CA PHE A 142 4.24 5.77 5.13
C PHE A 142 2.75 5.49 4.96
N THR A 143 1.84 5.98 5.83
CA THR A 143 0.39 5.77 5.67
C THR A 143 -0.10 6.26 4.30
N GLY A 144 -0.85 5.41 3.59
CA GLY A 144 -1.32 5.65 2.22
C GLY A 144 -0.30 5.30 1.13
N ALA A 145 0.95 4.97 1.48
CA ALA A 145 1.98 4.61 0.50
C ALA A 145 1.59 3.36 -0.29
N PRO A 146 1.76 3.35 -1.62
CA PRO A 146 1.43 2.20 -2.46
C PRO A 146 2.31 1.00 -2.15
N ILE A 147 1.68 -0.17 -2.10
CA ILE A 147 2.31 -1.49 -1.99
C ILE A 147 2.18 -2.18 -3.35
N ILE A 148 3.31 -2.38 -4.02
CA ILE A 148 3.41 -2.85 -5.41
C ILE A 148 3.94 -4.29 -5.43
N LEU A 149 3.29 -5.15 -6.22
CA LEU A 149 3.77 -6.49 -6.55
C LEU A 149 3.67 -6.68 -8.07
N ASP A 150 4.77 -7.06 -8.71
CA ASP A 150 4.85 -7.29 -10.16
C ASP A 150 4.29 -6.11 -10.99
N GLY A 151 4.57 -4.88 -10.55
CA GLY A 151 4.11 -3.65 -11.21
C GLY A 151 2.62 -3.34 -11.03
N LYS A 152 1.90 -4.06 -10.16
CA LYS A 152 0.49 -3.81 -9.84
C LYS A 152 0.30 -3.36 -8.39
N LEU A 153 -0.69 -2.50 -8.16
CA LEU A 153 -1.05 -2.01 -6.83
C LEU A 153 -1.90 -3.05 -6.11
N ILE A 154 -1.31 -3.72 -5.11
CA ILE A 154 -2.02 -4.74 -4.32
C ILE A 154 -2.58 -4.17 -3.01
N GLY A 155 -2.03 -3.05 -2.54
CA GLY A 155 -2.32 -2.52 -1.22
C GLY A 155 -1.86 -1.08 -1.04
N ILE A 156 -2.26 -0.51 0.09
CA ILE A 156 -1.69 0.73 0.63
C ILE A 156 -1.29 0.51 2.09
N VAL A 157 -0.22 1.13 2.56
CA VAL A 157 0.18 1.04 3.97
C VAL A 157 -0.87 1.73 4.85
N GLU A 158 -1.30 1.07 5.92
CA GLU A 158 -2.29 1.63 6.84
C GLU A 158 -1.62 2.06 8.14
N PHE A 159 -1.00 1.11 8.85
CA PHE A 159 -0.40 1.34 10.15
C PHE A 159 0.75 0.38 10.44
N GLY A 160 1.49 0.67 11.50
CA GLY A 160 2.54 -0.18 12.05
C GLY A 160 2.73 0.12 13.54
N HIS A 161 3.57 -0.65 14.21
CA HIS A 161 3.86 -0.41 15.62
C HIS A 161 4.69 0.86 15.82
N VAL A 162 4.38 1.63 16.86
CA VAL A 162 5.01 2.93 17.16
C VAL A 162 6.52 2.85 17.43
N SER A 163 7.02 1.67 17.77
CA SER A 163 8.47 1.45 18.00
C SER A 163 9.28 1.37 16.72
N CYS A 164 8.63 1.17 15.56
CA CYS A 164 9.30 0.94 14.28
C CYS A 164 10.43 -0.11 14.37
N SER A 165 10.21 -1.17 15.15
CA SER A 165 11.13 -2.30 15.29
C SER A 165 11.11 -3.17 14.04
N LEU A 166 12.25 -3.78 13.71
CA LEU A 166 12.36 -4.75 12.61
C LEU A 166 11.52 -6.02 12.83
N GLU A 167 11.21 -6.34 14.09
CA GLU A 167 10.36 -7.47 14.44
C GLU A 167 8.87 -7.11 14.48
N ALA A 168 8.53 -5.83 14.50
CA ALA A 168 7.13 -5.43 14.49
C ALA A 168 6.58 -5.48 13.06
N PRO A 169 5.37 -6.03 12.87
CA PRO A 169 4.76 -6.05 11.55
C PRO A 169 4.35 -4.65 11.10
N VAL A 170 4.33 -4.47 9.78
CA VAL A 170 3.64 -3.35 9.13
C VAL A 170 2.38 -3.89 8.47
N VAL A 171 1.28 -3.15 8.58
CA VAL A 171 -0.03 -3.55 8.07
C VAL A 171 -0.40 -2.68 6.88
N GLY A 172 -0.75 -3.34 5.79
CA GLY A 172 -1.36 -2.70 4.63
C GLY A 172 -2.83 -3.07 4.49
N MET A 173 -3.62 -2.21 3.88
CA MET A 173 -4.94 -2.58 3.37
C MET A 173 -4.80 -3.37 2.08
N ARG A 174 -5.52 -4.49 1.98
CA ARG A 174 -5.62 -5.34 0.78
C ARG A 174 -6.67 -4.77 -0.16
N LEU A 175 -6.26 -4.07 -1.21
CA LEU A 175 -7.20 -3.41 -2.13
C LEU A 175 -8.14 -4.39 -2.84
N GLY A 176 -7.69 -5.62 -3.13
CA GLY A 176 -8.56 -6.64 -3.72
C GLY A 176 -9.76 -7.04 -2.85
N ALA A 177 -9.77 -6.72 -1.55
CA ALA A 177 -10.94 -6.90 -0.68
C ALA A 177 -11.98 -5.76 -0.81
N PHE A 178 -11.60 -4.66 -1.47
CA PHE A 178 -12.41 -3.47 -1.66
C PHE A 178 -12.77 -3.26 -3.14
N GLY A 179 -12.75 -4.33 -3.95
CA GLY A 179 -13.02 -4.28 -5.39
C GLY A 179 -14.34 -3.56 -5.71
N ASP A 180 -15.42 -3.87 -5.01
CA ASP A 180 -16.73 -3.22 -5.20
C ASP A 180 -16.67 -1.71 -4.98
N PHE A 181 -15.94 -1.26 -3.96
CA PHE A 181 -15.76 0.16 -3.65
C PHE A 181 -14.87 0.86 -4.68
N LEU A 182 -13.84 0.16 -5.17
CA LEU A 182 -12.90 0.67 -6.16
C LEU A 182 -13.45 0.56 -7.61
N GLY A 183 -14.68 0.08 -7.80
CA GLY A 183 -15.28 -0.13 -9.12
C GLY A 183 -14.58 -1.21 -9.94
N GLN A 184 -13.88 -2.15 -9.28
CA GLN A 184 -13.23 -3.27 -9.95
C GLN A 184 -14.23 -4.38 -10.28
N VAL A 185 -14.03 -5.03 -11.42
CA VAL A 185 -14.78 -6.25 -11.77
C VAL A 185 -14.32 -7.39 -10.84
N PRO A 186 -15.23 -8.12 -10.17
CA PRO A 186 -14.86 -9.17 -9.23
C PRO A 186 -14.00 -10.26 -9.88
N TYR A 187 -12.96 -10.71 -9.16
CA TYR A 187 -12.07 -11.79 -9.59
C TYR A 187 -12.89 -13.06 -9.83
N SER A 188 -12.94 -13.51 -11.08
CA SER A 188 -13.80 -14.62 -11.48
C SER A 188 -13.10 -15.97 -11.31
N PHE A 189 -13.87 -17.05 -11.31
CA PHE A 189 -13.33 -18.41 -11.36
C PHE A 189 -12.40 -18.65 -12.56
N LEU A 190 -12.66 -17.99 -13.70
CA LEU A 190 -11.80 -18.08 -14.88
C LEU A 190 -10.46 -17.39 -14.66
N ASP A 191 -10.43 -16.29 -13.92
CA ASP A 191 -9.18 -15.62 -13.55
C ASP A 191 -8.35 -16.48 -12.60
N HIS A 192 -9.02 -17.19 -11.67
CA HIS A 192 -8.37 -18.19 -10.82
C HIS A 192 -7.70 -19.31 -11.62
N ILE A 193 -8.41 -19.90 -12.57
CA ILE A 193 -7.86 -20.93 -13.47
C ILE A 193 -6.67 -20.37 -14.24
N ARG A 194 -6.78 -19.17 -14.82
CA ARG A 194 -5.70 -18.54 -15.59
C ARG A 194 -4.44 -18.35 -14.74
N ASP A 195 -4.57 -17.91 -13.49
CA ASP A 195 -3.44 -17.73 -12.57
C ASP A 195 -2.80 -19.06 -12.16
N VAL A 196 -3.59 -20.09 -11.88
CA VAL A 196 -3.06 -21.45 -11.59
C VAL A 196 -2.26 -21.97 -12.77
N PHE A 197 -2.79 -21.87 -13.98
CA PHE A 197 -2.07 -22.26 -15.20
C PHE A 197 -0.80 -21.45 -15.40
N ARG A 198 -0.83 -20.12 -15.21
CA ARG A 198 0.36 -19.26 -15.31
C ARG A 198 1.44 -19.66 -14.30
N ASN A 199 1.06 -19.91 -13.05
CA ASN A 199 2.00 -20.34 -12.01
C ASN A 199 2.58 -21.72 -12.29
N LEU A 200 1.78 -22.65 -12.83
CA LEU A 200 2.27 -23.96 -13.27
C LEU A 200 3.27 -23.82 -14.42
N MET A 201 2.93 -23.00 -15.42
CA MET A 201 3.78 -22.73 -16.58
C MET A 201 5.10 -22.06 -16.19
N ASN A 202 5.07 -21.09 -15.27
CA ASN A 202 6.29 -20.44 -14.76
C ASN A 202 7.21 -21.44 -14.02
N ARG A 203 6.62 -22.38 -13.27
CA ARG A 203 7.38 -23.47 -12.62
C ARG A 203 7.96 -24.48 -13.62
N LEU A 204 7.23 -24.79 -14.69
CA LEU A 204 7.66 -25.74 -15.72
C LEU A 204 8.72 -25.15 -16.66
N MET A 205 8.63 -23.86 -16.98
CA MET A 205 9.55 -23.19 -17.91
C MET A 205 10.83 -22.66 -17.24
N GLY A 206 10.98 -22.77 -15.91
CA GLY A 206 12.20 -22.37 -15.20
C GLY A 206 12.51 -20.87 -15.27
N ILE A 207 11.52 -20.03 -15.62
CA ILE A 207 11.69 -18.57 -15.69
C ILE A 207 11.52 -18.03 -14.26
N GLY A 208 12.57 -18.14 -13.47
CA GLY A 208 12.74 -17.39 -12.23
C GLY A 208 13.17 -15.97 -12.56
N TRP A 209 12.50 -14.99 -11.96
CA TRP A 209 13.09 -13.67 -11.72
C TRP A 209 14.00 -13.76 -10.49
#